data_AF-A0A9W9ZF57-F1
#
_entry.id   AF-A0A9W9ZF57-F1
#
_cell.length_a   1.000
_cell.length_b   1.000
_cell.length_c   1.000
_cell.angle_alpha   90.00
_cell.angle_beta   90.00
_cell.angle_gamma   90.00
#
_symmetry.space_group_name_H-M   'P 1'
#
loop_
_entity.id
_entity.type
_entity.pdbx_description
1 polymer ?
#
loop_
_entity_poly.entity_id
_entity_poly.type
_entity_poly.pdbx_seq_one_letter_code
_entity_poly.pdbx_strand_id
1 'polypeptide(L)'
;MNYFIYSSSPNVYFIAKFVNLDEERKRKRERKKKEKKEKEDEKKIFEIDLLKTIKSGNFEEIENTITPRALQKCDSDTLLLSMKVSFQLRRLADRKGPDEGRFNQLANSVEEFAYCLLDPLRSDLYGREQFGEYYLDFIMDDAIELSKKVVHPSGHK
;
A
#
# COMPACT_ATOMS: atom_id res chain seq x y z
N MET A 1 74.42 -13.15 -20.82
CA MET A 1 73.03 -13.03 -21.32
C MET A 1 72.10 -13.54 -20.24
N ASN A 2 71.41 -12.66 -19.51
CA ASN A 2 70.34 -13.06 -18.59
C ASN A 2 69.08 -12.30 -19.01
N TYR A 3 68.21 -12.99 -19.76
CA TYR A 3 66.86 -12.50 -20.01
C TYR A 3 65.95 -13.10 -18.93
N PHE A 4 65.60 -12.29 -17.95
CA PHE A 4 64.52 -12.57 -17.01
C PHE A 4 63.20 -12.44 -17.76
N ILE A 5 62.56 -13.56 -18.10
CA ILE A 5 61.24 -13.56 -18.72
C ILE A 5 60.22 -13.33 -17.60
N TYR A 6 59.62 -12.13 -17.59
CA TYR A 6 58.43 -11.83 -16.80
C TYR A 6 57.27 -12.69 -17.31
N SER A 7 56.95 -13.78 -16.63
CA SER A 7 55.67 -14.49 -16.84
C SER A 7 54.55 -13.74 -16.11
N SER A 8 54.08 -12.65 -16.70
CA SER A 8 52.85 -11.97 -16.26
C SER A 8 51.67 -12.88 -16.55
N SER A 9 51.31 -13.70 -15.56
CA SER A 9 50.22 -14.66 -15.63
C SER A 9 48.88 -13.95 -15.91
N PRO A 10 48.21 -14.20 -17.06
CA PRO A 10 46.91 -13.57 -17.39
C PRO A 10 45.81 -13.86 -16.37
N ASN A 11 45.96 -14.94 -15.61
CA ASN A 11 44.97 -15.47 -14.69
C ASN A 11 44.65 -14.52 -13.51
N VAL A 12 45.66 -13.82 -12.97
CA VAL A 12 45.48 -12.94 -11.80
C VAL A 12 44.65 -11.70 -12.15
N TYR A 13 44.87 -11.12 -13.34
CA TYR A 13 44.11 -9.96 -13.82
C TYR A 13 42.65 -10.29 -14.11
N PHE A 14 42.37 -11.47 -14.68
CA PHE A 14 41.00 -11.92 -14.93
C PHE A 14 40.24 -12.16 -13.63
N ILE A 15 40.87 -12.82 -12.64
CA ILE A 15 40.27 -13.04 -11.31
C ILE A 15 39.99 -11.71 -10.61
N ALA A 16 40.95 -10.78 -10.59
CA ALA A 16 40.78 -9.45 -9.98
C ALA A 16 39.65 -8.63 -10.64
N LYS A 17 39.48 -8.73 -11.96
CA LYS A 17 38.40 -8.04 -12.69
C LYS A 17 37.02 -8.64 -12.36
N PHE A 18 36.93 -9.96 -12.21
CA PHE A 18 35.70 -10.64 -11.79
C PHE A 18 35.29 -10.30 -10.36
N VAL A 19 36.23 -10.32 -9.41
CA VAL A 19 35.97 -9.95 -8.01
C VAL A 19 35.48 -8.50 -7.90
N ASN A 20 36.10 -7.56 -8.63
CA ASN A 20 35.64 -6.16 -8.67
C ASN A 20 34.22 -6.02 -9.24
N LEU A 21 33.89 -6.78 -10.30
CA LEU A 21 32.56 -6.75 -10.91
C LEU A 21 31.47 -7.27 -9.95
N ASP A 22 31.78 -8.31 -9.17
CA ASP A 22 30.85 -8.85 -8.17
C ASP A 22 30.67 -7.92 -6.97
N GLU A 23 31.74 -7.25 -6.52
CA GLU A 23 31.62 -6.19 -5.51
C GLU A 23 30.75 -5.03 -5.98
N GLU A 24 30.93 -4.55 -7.21
CA GLU A 24 30.09 -3.49 -7.77
C GLU A 24 28.61 -3.89 -7.87
N ARG A 25 28.34 -5.14 -8.27
CA ARG A 25 26.98 -5.69 -8.30
C ARG A 25 26.39 -5.78 -6.90
N LYS A 26 27.17 -6.19 -5.91
CA LYS A 26 26.75 -6.25 -4.50
C LYS A 26 26.40 -4.86 -3.96
N ARG A 27 27.27 -3.85 -4.18
CA ARG A 27 27.01 -2.45 -3.80
C ARG A 27 25.77 -1.87 -4.48
N LYS A 28 25.55 -2.15 -5.78
CA LYS A 28 24.33 -1.74 -6.51
C LYS A 28 23.06 -2.38 -5.90
N ARG A 29 23.12 -3.66 -5.51
CA ARG A 29 22.00 -4.34 -4.85
C ARG A 29 21.71 -3.75 -3.47
N GLU A 30 22.74 -3.46 -2.68
CA GLU A 30 22.60 -2.85 -1.35
C GLU A 30 22.00 -1.43 -1.42
N ARG A 31 22.45 -0.60 -2.38
CA ARG A 31 21.84 0.72 -2.63
C ARG A 31 20.37 0.61 -3.00
N LYS A 32 20.03 -0.26 -3.96
CA LYS A 32 18.62 -0.51 -4.34
C LYS A 32 17.77 -1.01 -3.18
N LYS A 33 18.33 -1.85 -2.29
CA LYS A 33 17.63 -2.31 -1.07
C LYS A 33 17.39 -1.15 -0.11
N LYS A 34 18.39 -0.29 0.10
CA LYS A 34 18.27 0.88 0.97
C LYS A 34 17.22 1.87 0.45
N GLU A 35 17.29 2.20 -0.84
CA GLU A 35 16.29 3.05 -1.51
C GLU A 35 14.87 2.47 -1.45
N LYS A 36 14.74 1.14 -1.62
CA LYS A 36 13.44 0.47 -1.51
C LYS A 36 12.89 0.57 -0.09
N LYS A 37 13.74 0.38 0.92
CA LYS A 37 13.37 0.48 2.33
C LYS A 37 12.97 1.90 2.72
N GLU A 38 13.73 2.91 2.31
CA GLU A 38 13.41 4.33 2.56
C GLU A 38 12.04 4.69 1.95
N LYS A 39 11.77 4.24 0.71
CA LYS A 39 10.44 4.43 0.09
C LYS A 39 9.32 3.74 0.85
N GLU A 40 9.55 2.53 1.37
CA GLU A 40 8.56 1.80 2.16
C GLU A 40 8.26 2.52 3.48
N ASP A 41 9.28 3.04 4.15
CA ASP A 41 9.13 3.81 5.39
C ASP A 41 8.36 5.13 5.13
N GLU A 42 8.63 5.82 4.02
CA GLU A 42 7.88 7.03 3.61
C GLU A 42 6.39 6.74 3.37
N LYS A 43 6.06 5.61 2.74
CA LYS A 43 4.67 5.20 2.51
C LYS A 43 3.91 4.96 3.82
N LYS A 44 4.55 4.28 4.78
CA LYS A 44 3.97 4.00 6.09
C LYS A 44 3.71 5.28 6.88
N ILE A 45 4.66 6.22 6.87
CA ILE A 45 4.49 7.52 7.53
C ILE A 45 3.30 8.28 6.92
N PHE A 46 3.23 8.32 5.58
CA PHE A 46 2.13 8.98 4.89
C PHE A 46 0.76 8.37 5.22
N GLU A 47 0.66 7.05 5.26
CA GLU A 47 -0.59 6.37 5.63
C GLU A 47 -1.01 6.65 7.08
N ILE A 48 -0.06 6.64 8.02
CA ILE A 48 -0.33 7.00 9.42
C ILE A 48 -0.90 8.41 9.50
N ASP A 49 -0.33 9.36 8.78
CA ASP A 49 -0.78 10.75 8.80
C ASP A 49 -2.15 10.92 8.12
N LEU A 50 -2.39 10.23 7.00
CA LEU A 50 -3.72 10.18 6.37
C LEU A 50 -4.79 9.70 7.37
N LEU A 51 -4.52 8.58 8.07
CA LEU A 51 -5.47 8.02 9.05
C LEU A 51 -5.67 8.92 10.27
N LYS A 52 -4.65 9.69 10.69
CA LYS A 52 -4.80 10.70 11.75
C LYS A 52 -5.71 11.84 11.31
N THR A 53 -5.54 12.34 10.09
CA THR A 53 -6.42 13.38 9.53
C THR A 53 -7.87 12.92 9.51
N ILE A 54 -8.14 11.69 9.10
CA ILE A 54 -9.49 11.13 9.12
C ILE A 54 -10.06 11.06 10.54
N LYS A 55 -9.23 10.70 11.53
CA LYS A 55 -9.66 10.66 12.94
C LYS A 55 -9.93 12.05 13.54
N SER A 56 -9.32 13.11 13.01
CA SER A 56 -9.58 14.48 13.50
C SER A 56 -11.02 14.92 13.23
N GLY A 57 -11.62 14.40 12.14
CA GLY A 57 -12.99 14.71 11.74
C GLY A 57 -13.17 16.10 11.12
N ASN A 58 -12.08 16.80 10.77
CA ASN A 58 -12.15 18.05 10.02
C ASN A 58 -12.45 17.73 8.55
N PHE A 59 -13.63 18.11 8.06
CA PHE A 59 -14.05 17.72 6.71
C PHE A 59 -13.13 18.29 5.63
N GLU A 60 -12.79 19.57 5.69
CA GLU A 60 -11.96 20.24 4.67
C GLU A 60 -10.58 19.61 4.53
N GLU A 61 -9.93 19.27 5.66
CA GLU A 61 -8.65 18.56 5.64
C GLU A 61 -8.80 17.15 5.06
N ILE A 62 -9.88 16.45 5.45
CA ILE A 62 -10.16 15.08 5.00
C ILE A 62 -10.41 15.04 3.50
N GLU A 63 -11.27 15.91 2.96
CA GLU A 63 -11.62 15.98 1.54
C GLU A 63 -10.39 16.26 0.67
N ASN A 64 -9.53 17.18 1.10
CA ASN A 64 -8.30 17.52 0.37
C ASN A 64 -7.27 16.38 0.40
N THR A 65 -7.28 15.56 1.46
CA THR A 65 -6.28 14.49 1.64
C THR A 65 -6.74 13.17 1.00
N ILE A 66 -8.03 12.83 1.08
CA ILE A 66 -8.58 11.59 0.51
C ILE A 66 -8.77 11.75 -0.99
N THR A 67 -7.75 11.33 -1.74
CA THR A 67 -7.79 11.21 -3.19
C THR A 67 -7.40 9.80 -3.62
N PRO A 68 -7.85 9.32 -4.81
CA PRO A 68 -7.41 8.03 -5.33
C PRO A 68 -5.88 7.88 -5.38
N ARG A 69 -5.18 8.98 -5.72
CA ARG A 69 -3.71 9.01 -5.75
C ARG A 69 -3.09 8.90 -4.36
N ALA A 70 -3.69 9.52 -3.35
CA ALA A 70 -3.24 9.39 -1.96
C ALA A 70 -3.39 7.94 -1.48
N LEU A 71 -4.54 7.32 -1.73
CA LEU A 71 -4.81 5.92 -1.34
C LEU A 71 -3.84 4.92 -2.01
N GLN A 72 -3.47 5.15 -3.28
CA GLN A 72 -2.47 4.33 -3.99
C GLN A 72 -1.02 4.53 -3.51
N LYS A 73 -0.74 5.64 -2.82
CA LYS A 73 0.59 5.96 -2.32
C LYS A 73 0.90 5.24 -1.00
N CYS A 74 -0.12 4.78 -0.29
CA CYS A 74 0.00 4.09 1.00
C CYS A 74 0.75 2.75 0.89
N ASP A 75 1.16 2.23 2.05
CA ASP A 75 1.86 0.96 2.14
C ASP A 75 0.88 -0.21 2.15
N SER A 76 -0.25 -0.03 2.85
CA SER A 76 -1.39 -0.95 2.83
C SER A 76 -1.97 -1.09 1.42
N ASP A 77 -2.58 -2.25 1.20
CA ASP A 77 -3.36 -2.50 -0.01
C ASP A 77 -4.43 -1.44 -0.21
N THR A 78 -4.50 -0.92 -1.43
CA THR A 78 -5.37 0.22 -1.79
C THR A 78 -6.85 -0.14 -1.62
N LEU A 79 -7.25 -1.38 -1.92
CA LEU A 79 -8.64 -1.82 -1.77
C LEU A 79 -9.01 -1.88 -0.29
N LEU A 80 -8.19 -2.54 0.53
CA LEU A 80 -8.40 -2.63 1.98
C LEU A 80 -8.44 -1.25 2.63
N LEU A 81 -7.51 -0.37 2.28
CA LEU A 81 -7.47 0.98 2.81
C LEU A 81 -8.70 1.79 2.40
N SER A 82 -9.15 1.68 1.15
CA SER A 82 -10.35 2.38 0.66
C SER A 82 -11.59 1.96 1.45
N MET A 83 -11.77 0.66 1.71
CA MET A 83 -12.86 0.15 2.54
C MET A 83 -12.78 0.65 4.00
N LYS A 84 -11.58 0.68 4.59
CA LYS A 84 -11.38 1.22 5.95
C LYS A 84 -11.72 2.70 6.03
N VAL A 85 -11.31 3.47 5.03
CA VAL A 85 -11.57 4.91 4.95
C VAL A 85 -13.05 5.20 4.77
N SER A 86 -13.74 4.53 3.84
CA SER A 86 -15.19 4.73 3.65
C SER A 86 -15.97 4.42 4.93
N PHE A 87 -15.60 3.35 5.64
CA PHE A 87 -16.20 3.02 6.93
C PHE A 87 -16.00 4.11 7.99
N GLN A 88 -14.78 4.68 8.12
CA GLN A 88 -14.55 5.78 9.07
C GLN A 88 -15.35 7.04 8.68
N LEU A 89 -15.46 7.36 7.39
CA LEU A 89 -16.26 8.49 6.91
C LEU A 89 -17.75 8.31 7.25
N ARG A 90 -18.30 7.10 7.08
CA ARG A 90 -19.67 6.78 7.51
C ARG A 90 -19.84 6.95 9.02
N ARG A 91 -18.87 6.51 9.82
CA ARG A 91 -18.91 6.72 11.28
C ARG A 91 -18.83 8.20 11.68
N LEU A 92 -18.18 9.06 10.89
CA LEU A 92 -18.19 10.50 11.12
C LEU A 92 -19.56 11.10 10.75
N ALA A 93 -20.17 10.62 9.67
CA ALA A 93 -21.52 11.01 9.28
C ALA A 93 -22.57 10.62 10.34
N ASP A 94 -22.47 9.40 10.91
CA ASP A 94 -23.38 8.89 11.96
C ASP A 94 -23.43 9.77 13.22
N ARG A 95 -22.41 10.60 13.45
CA ARG A 95 -22.40 11.57 14.56
C ARG A 95 -23.37 12.74 14.36
N LYS A 96 -24.06 12.81 13.21
CA LYS A 96 -25.05 13.84 12.85
C LYS A 96 -24.53 15.28 12.99
N GLY A 97 -23.28 15.47 12.58
CA GLY A 97 -22.64 16.79 12.53
C GLY A 97 -23.12 17.63 11.35
N PRO A 98 -22.72 18.92 11.29
CA PRO A 98 -23.09 19.81 10.19
C PRO A 98 -22.65 19.28 8.81
N ASP A 99 -21.58 18.50 8.77
CA ASP A 99 -21.01 17.91 7.54
C ASP A 99 -21.49 16.48 7.25
N GLU A 100 -22.53 15.97 7.93
CA GLU A 100 -23.05 14.60 7.75
C GLU A 100 -23.24 14.23 6.26
N GLY A 101 -23.95 15.07 5.52
CA GLY A 101 -24.22 14.84 4.10
C GLY A 101 -22.95 14.78 3.26
N ARG A 102 -21.97 15.63 3.58
CA ARG A 102 -20.68 15.71 2.88
C ARG A 102 -19.82 14.47 3.18
N PHE A 103 -19.77 14.03 4.44
CA PHE A 103 -19.09 12.79 4.82
C PHE A 103 -19.70 11.57 4.12
N ASN A 104 -21.03 11.48 4.05
CA ASN A 104 -21.72 10.40 3.34
C ASN A 104 -21.40 10.41 1.84
N GLN A 105 -21.40 11.59 1.21
CA GLN A 105 -21.03 11.72 -0.19
C GLN A 105 -19.59 11.28 -0.45
N LEU A 106 -18.64 11.73 0.38
CA LEU A 106 -17.24 11.35 0.26
C LEU A 106 -17.04 9.84 0.50
N ALA A 107 -17.74 9.25 1.48
CA ALA A 107 -17.71 7.81 1.73
C ALA A 107 -18.18 7.01 0.51
N ASN A 108 -19.26 7.45 -0.14
CA ASN A 108 -19.77 6.81 -1.35
C ASN A 108 -18.76 6.89 -2.50
N SER A 109 -18.10 8.03 -2.70
CA SER A 109 -17.05 8.17 -3.73
C SER A 109 -15.85 7.25 -3.47
N VAL A 110 -15.45 7.07 -2.21
CA VAL A 110 -14.36 6.15 -1.83
C VAL A 110 -14.77 4.69 -2.04
N GLU A 111 -16.02 4.34 -1.74
CA GLU A 111 -16.57 3.02 -2.03
C GLU A 111 -16.64 2.73 -3.53
N GLU A 112 -17.09 3.69 -4.34
CA GLU A 112 -17.11 3.56 -5.80
C GLU A 112 -15.69 3.31 -6.35
N PHE A 113 -14.69 4.02 -5.84
CA PHE A 113 -13.30 3.76 -6.16
C PHE A 113 -12.87 2.33 -5.75
N ALA A 114 -13.24 1.86 -4.56
CA ALA A 114 -12.97 0.49 -4.13
C ALA A 114 -13.66 -0.55 -5.04
N TYR A 115 -14.89 -0.28 -5.49
CA TYR A 115 -15.59 -1.14 -6.45
C TYR A 115 -14.87 -1.20 -7.80
N CYS A 116 -14.33 -0.08 -8.29
CA CYS A 116 -13.51 -0.06 -9.51
C CYS A 116 -12.22 -0.89 -9.38
N LEU A 117 -11.68 -1.07 -8.17
CA LEU A 117 -10.56 -1.98 -7.92
C LEU A 117 -10.98 -3.46 -7.94
N LEU A 118 -12.23 -3.76 -7.56
CA LEU A 118 -12.81 -5.11 -7.56
C LEU A 118 -13.32 -5.55 -8.95
N ASP A 119 -13.77 -4.62 -9.79
CA ASP A 119 -14.43 -4.93 -11.06
C ASP A 119 -13.58 -5.79 -12.03
N PRO A 120 -12.26 -5.52 -12.19
CA PRO A 120 -11.38 -6.41 -12.96
C PRO A 120 -11.27 -7.82 -12.39
N LEU A 121 -11.41 -7.99 -11.07
CA LEU A 121 -11.33 -9.29 -10.38
C LEU A 121 -12.60 -10.13 -10.53
N ARG A 122 -13.72 -9.50 -10.91
CA ARG A 122 -15.00 -10.20 -11.14
C ARG A 122 -15.13 -10.74 -12.55
N SER A 123 -14.45 -10.14 -13.52
CA SER A 123 -14.56 -10.47 -14.94
C SER A 123 -13.47 -11.41 -15.46
N ASP A 124 -12.31 -11.51 -14.79
CA ASP A 124 -11.19 -12.38 -15.19
C ASP A 124 -10.84 -13.41 -14.11
N LEU A 125 -11.07 -14.69 -14.43
CA LEU A 125 -10.68 -15.84 -13.59
C LEU A 125 -9.18 -15.88 -13.31
N TYR A 126 -8.35 -15.51 -14.29
CA TYR A 126 -6.90 -15.52 -14.16
C TYR A 126 -6.40 -14.38 -13.26
N GLY A 127 -6.98 -13.19 -13.42
CA GLY A 127 -6.78 -12.05 -12.51
C GLY A 127 -7.16 -12.38 -11.06
N ARG A 128 -8.21 -13.18 -10.86
CA ARG A 128 -8.67 -13.64 -9.54
C ARG A 128 -7.69 -14.61 -8.87
N GLU A 129 -7.15 -15.57 -9.64
CA GLU A 129 -6.12 -16.50 -9.15
C GLU A 129 -4.81 -15.77 -8.79
N GLN A 130 -4.40 -14.76 -9.58
CA GLN A 130 -3.21 -13.94 -9.27
C GLN A 130 -3.39 -13.04 -8.05
N PHE A 131 -4.61 -12.55 -7.82
CA PHE A 131 -4.93 -11.79 -6.60
C PHE A 131 -4.82 -12.65 -5.34
N GLY A 132 -4.78 -13.97 -5.49
CA GLY A 132 -4.68 -14.95 -4.42
C GLY A 132 -6.03 -15.13 -3.73
N GLU A 133 -6.64 -16.31 -3.88
CA GLU A 133 -7.91 -16.66 -3.21
C GLU A 133 -7.85 -16.39 -1.70
N TYR A 134 -6.69 -16.63 -1.08
CA TYR A 134 -6.45 -16.37 0.35
C TYR A 134 -6.42 -14.88 0.73
N TYR A 135 -5.94 -14.01 -0.17
CA TYR A 135 -5.82 -12.58 0.09
C TYR A 135 -7.18 -11.88 -0.05
N LEU A 136 -7.98 -12.32 -1.02
CA LEU A 136 -9.35 -11.87 -1.17
C LEU A 136 -10.20 -12.27 0.04
N ASP A 137 -10.09 -13.52 0.51
CA ASP A 137 -10.79 -13.97 1.71
C ASP A 137 -10.40 -13.14 2.94
N PHE A 138 -9.13 -12.80 3.13
CA PHE A 138 -8.70 -11.93 4.24
C PHE A 138 -9.30 -10.52 4.16
N ILE A 139 -9.32 -9.90 2.97
CA ILE A 139 -9.96 -8.59 2.76
C ILE A 139 -11.48 -8.69 2.98
N MET A 140 -12.11 -9.77 2.53
CA MET A 140 -13.54 -10.00 2.74
C MET A 140 -13.87 -10.22 4.21
N ASP A 141 -13.04 -10.95 4.96
CA ASP A 141 -13.20 -11.14 6.40
C ASP A 141 -13.07 -9.82 7.16
N ASP A 142 -12.07 -8.99 6.83
CA ASP A 142 -11.92 -7.63 7.38
C ASP A 142 -13.16 -6.77 7.06
N ALA A 143 -13.67 -6.82 5.82
CA ALA A 143 -14.87 -6.08 5.41
C ALA A 143 -16.13 -6.58 6.13
N ILE A 144 -16.27 -7.90 6.33
CA ILE A 144 -17.34 -8.51 7.11
C ILE A 144 -17.25 -8.06 8.56
N GLU A 145 -16.07 -8.04 9.18
CA GLU A 145 -15.89 -7.55 10.56
C GLU A 145 -16.30 -6.08 10.69
N LEU A 146 -15.88 -5.24 9.72
CA LEU A 146 -16.26 -3.83 9.67
C LEU A 146 -17.78 -3.66 9.55
N SER A 147 -18.45 -4.48 8.75
CA SER A 147 -19.92 -4.46 8.60
C SER A 147 -20.66 -4.97 9.85
N LYS A 148 -20.13 -5.97 10.57
CA LYS A 148 -20.74 -6.55 11.78
C LYS A 148 -20.77 -5.58 12.95
N LYS A 149 -19.82 -4.63 13.04
CA LYS A 149 -19.87 -3.56 14.05
C LYS A 149 -21.07 -2.61 13.88
N VAL A 150 -21.79 -2.68 12.76
CA VAL A 150 -23.04 -1.93 12.50
C VAL A 150 -24.28 -2.73 12.93
N VAL A 151 -24.20 -4.06 13.08
CA VAL A 151 -25.33 -4.94 13.44
C VAL A 151 -25.33 -5.26 14.94
N HIS A 152 -25.37 -4.23 15.77
CA HIS A 152 -25.98 -4.32 17.08
C HIS A 152 -27.14 -3.32 17.15
N PRO A 153 -28.34 -3.71 16.68
CA PRO A 153 -29.54 -3.02 17.07
C PRO A 153 -29.74 -3.28 18.57
N SER A 154 -29.79 -2.19 19.32
CA SER A 154 -30.30 -2.14 20.68
C SER A 154 -31.62 -2.91 20.77
N GLY A 155 -31.55 -4.15 21.27
CA GLY A 155 -32.71 -4.92 21.69
C GLY A 155 -33.21 -4.38 23.02
N HIS A 156 -34.02 -3.34 22.98
CA HIS A 156 -34.89 -2.99 24.09
C HIS A 156 -36.09 -3.95 24.10
N LYS A 157 -36.16 -4.79 25.13
CA LYS A 157 -37.40 -5.18 25.82
C LYS A 157 -37.11 -5.29 27.31
#